data_AF-A0A540V5G1-F1
#
_entry.id   AF-A0A540V5G1-F1
#
_cell.length_a   1.000
_cell.length_b   1.000
_cell.length_c   1.000
_cell.angle_alpha   90.00
_cell.angle_beta   90.00
_cell.angle_gamma   90.00
#
_symmetry.space_group_name_H-M   'P 1'
#
loop_
_entity.id
_entity.type
_entity.pdbx_description
1 polymer ?
#
loop_
_entity_poly.entity_id
_entity_poly.type
_entity_poly.pdbx_seq_one_letter_code
_entity_poly.pdbx_strand_id
1 'polypeptide(L)'
;MKMASLPFGLLRNEQLVTIETDDLYLSISGDLDFDRYLQESYKSFIDQHETMYFSCNDLNSTVKIYDVTSRQLVEQRQDKCFLPLFFENGRYLTQVKPKRENARIQFFHEYEGFRKAIRPVLDTNILSGILYFQNEVGFSNFEIRDEQGNTLLSVVMEVYPAKLDYKNDYRAIIKEISEILYIAYDFIKRTFLKGSAKVYQEPTGTEFYRLIERHFDDYMKAVNFVEQKPHHRLITVYEEVRGDRLRKQDTVGRAYLRKNAKLLEEVKKGIALNGKQLMPIKGLLMKKIHTYDTHENKIYQNYIGASKEPHRKFIGSDSEAKV
;
A
#
# COMPACT_ATOMS: atom_id res chain seq x y z
N MET A 1 20.04 -38.82 -18.92
CA MET A 1 18.57 -38.88 -18.97
C MET A 1 18.14 -38.00 -20.13
N LYS A 2 17.50 -38.54 -21.18
CA LYS A 2 17.09 -37.74 -22.36
C LYS A 2 16.09 -36.69 -21.88
N MET A 3 16.48 -35.41 -21.85
CA MET A 3 15.53 -34.31 -21.69
C MET A 3 14.53 -34.39 -22.85
N ALA A 4 13.27 -34.68 -22.52
CA ALA A 4 12.19 -34.48 -23.48
C ALA A 4 12.23 -33.01 -23.92
N SER A 5 12.18 -32.77 -25.23
CA SER A 5 12.16 -31.41 -25.77
C SER A 5 10.98 -30.64 -25.18
N LEU A 6 11.26 -29.46 -24.61
CA LEU A 6 10.22 -28.59 -24.08
C LEU A 6 9.18 -28.27 -25.17
N PRO A 7 7.88 -28.20 -24.81
CA PRO A 7 6.82 -27.81 -25.72
C PRO A 7 7.06 -26.41 -26.34
N PHE A 8 6.44 -26.14 -27.48
CA PHE A 8 6.40 -24.82 -28.12
C PHE A 8 4.94 -24.37 -28.29
N GLY A 9 4.69 -23.06 -28.23
CA GLY A 9 3.38 -22.45 -28.51
C GLY A 9 2.56 -22.02 -27.29
N LEU A 10 1.36 -21.53 -27.54
CA LEU A 10 0.44 -20.97 -26.54
C LEU A 10 -0.77 -21.89 -26.37
N LEU A 11 -1.00 -22.39 -25.15
CA LEU A 11 -2.28 -22.96 -24.76
C LEU A 11 -3.11 -21.91 -24.03
N ARG A 12 -4.40 -21.86 -24.33
CA ARG A 12 -5.31 -20.88 -23.74
C ARG A 12 -6.30 -21.55 -22.82
N ASN A 13 -6.52 -20.94 -21.67
CA ASN A 13 -7.52 -21.37 -20.69
C ASN A 13 -7.37 -22.85 -20.26
N GLU A 14 -6.12 -23.30 -20.10
CA GLU A 14 -5.83 -24.64 -19.59
C GLU A 14 -6.04 -24.69 -18.08
N GLN A 15 -6.49 -25.84 -17.59
CA GLN A 15 -6.58 -26.07 -16.14
C GLN A 15 -5.17 -26.29 -15.58
N LEU A 16 -4.70 -25.32 -14.80
CA LEU A 16 -3.35 -25.31 -14.24
C LEU A 16 -3.30 -26.07 -12.93
N VAL A 17 -4.32 -25.87 -12.08
CA VAL A 17 -4.42 -26.52 -10.79
C VAL A 17 -5.87 -26.89 -10.51
N THR A 18 -6.07 -28.08 -9.96
CA THR A 18 -7.35 -28.49 -9.37
C THR A 18 -7.11 -29.03 -7.97
N ILE A 19 -7.91 -28.59 -7.00
CA ILE A 19 -7.90 -29.13 -5.64
C ILE A 19 -9.30 -29.68 -5.37
N GLU A 20 -9.34 -30.93 -4.92
CA GLU A 20 -10.56 -31.56 -4.42
C GLU A 20 -10.38 -31.85 -2.93
N THR A 21 -11.26 -31.27 -2.10
CA THR A 21 -11.33 -31.54 -0.65
C THR A 21 -12.63 -32.26 -0.31
N ASP A 22 -12.90 -32.54 0.97
CA ASP A 22 -14.19 -33.10 1.39
C ASP A 22 -15.35 -32.08 1.24
N ASP A 23 -15.05 -30.78 1.30
CA ASP A 23 -16.05 -29.72 1.32
C ASP A 23 -16.24 -29.00 -0.01
N LEU A 24 -15.22 -28.96 -0.87
CA LEU A 24 -15.25 -28.18 -2.12
C LEU A 24 -14.35 -28.72 -3.24
N TYR A 25 -14.57 -28.16 -4.43
CA TYR A 25 -13.72 -28.27 -5.61
C TYR A 25 -13.20 -26.88 -5.98
N LEU A 26 -11.89 -26.75 -6.15
CA LEU A 26 -11.22 -25.54 -6.66
C LEU A 26 -10.58 -25.87 -8.00
N SER A 27 -10.73 -24.98 -8.99
CA SER A 27 -10.01 -25.02 -10.26
C SER A 27 -9.42 -23.65 -10.57
N ILE A 28 -8.16 -23.63 -10.97
CA ILE A 28 -7.46 -22.45 -11.47
C ILE A 28 -7.03 -22.73 -12.90
N SER A 29 -7.51 -21.91 -13.82
CA SER A 29 -7.20 -22.00 -15.26
C SER A 29 -6.50 -20.73 -15.74
N GLY A 30 -5.64 -20.86 -16.75
CA GLY A 30 -4.92 -19.74 -17.32
C GLY A 30 -4.26 -20.06 -18.65
N ASP A 31 -3.63 -19.06 -19.23
CA ASP A 31 -2.89 -19.22 -20.48
C ASP A 31 -1.45 -19.70 -20.17
N LEU A 32 -1.00 -20.71 -20.91
CA LEU A 32 0.36 -21.25 -20.85
C LEU A 32 1.10 -20.92 -22.13
N ASP A 33 2.04 -20.00 -22.02
CA ASP A 33 2.98 -19.67 -23.09
C ASP A 33 4.26 -20.49 -22.90
N PHE A 34 4.41 -21.55 -23.69
CA PHE A 34 5.54 -22.45 -23.56
C PHE A 34 6.87 -21.80 -23.98
N ASP A 35 6.81 -20.75 -24.80
CA ASP A 35 7.99 -20.06 -25.29
C ASP A 35 8.75 -19.39 -24.12
N ARG A 36 8.08 -19.14 -23.00
CA ARG A 36 8.68 -18.66 -21.75
C ARG A 36 9.73 -19.61 -21.19
N TYR A 37 9.50 -20.92 -21.23
CA TYR A 37 10.44 -21.91 -20.69
C TYR A 37 11.66 -22.12 -21.59
N LEU A 38 11.61 -21.65 -22.85
CA LEU A 38 12.72 -21.71 -23.79
C LEU A 38 13.67 -20.53 -23.66
N GLN A 39 13.26 -19.45 -22.98
CA GLN A 39 14.11 -18.30 -22.73
C GLN A 39 15.29 -18.69 -21.84
N GLU A 40 16.48 -18.14 -22.13
CA GLU A 40 17.71 -18.35 -21.35
C GLU A 40 17.52 -18.07 -19.85
N SER A 41 16.66 -17.09 -19.59
CA SER A 41 16.20 -16.66 -18.30
C SER A 41 15.59 -17.84 -17.51
N TYR A 42 14.70 -18.64 -18.10
CA TYR A 42 14.09 -19.81 -17.46
C TYR A 42 14.86 -21.12 -17.62
N LYS A 43 15.77 -21.25 -18.60
CA LYS A 43 16.70 -22.39 -18.67
C LYS A 43 17.49 -22.55 -17.39
N SER A 44 17.96 -21.43 -16.82
CA SER A 44 18.70 -21.40 -15.55
C SER A 44 17.91 -22.01 -14.38
N PHE A 45 16.60 -21.76 -14.32
CA PHE A 45 15.69 -22.32 -13.31
C PHE A 45 15.55 -23.85 -13.47
N ILE A 46 15.42 -24.30 -14.72
CA ILE A 46 15.33 -25.72 -15.08
C ILE A 46 16.66 -26.45 -14.78
N ASP A 47 17.79 -25.85 -15.15
CA ASP A 47 19.14 -26.40 -14.96
C ASP A 47 19.51 -26.50 -13.48
N GLN A 48 19.06 -25.54 -12.66
CA GLN A 48 19.22 -25.55 -11.20
C GLN A 48 18.24 -26.48 -10.48
N HIS A 49 17.35 -27.17 -11.21
CA HIS A 49 16.33 -28.05 -10.65
C HIS A 49 15.45 -27.33 -9.60
N GLU A 50 15.24 -26.02 -9.76
CA GLU A 50 14.28 -25.28 -8.93
C GLU A 50 12.86 -25.77 -9.27
N THR A 51 11.97 -25.76 -8.28
CA THR A 51 10.57 -26.20 -8.45
C THR A 51 9.63 -25.09 -8.02
N MET A 52 8.49 -25.02 -8.69
CA MET A 52 7.38 -24.16 -8.29
C MET A 52 6.95 -24.46 -6.85
N TYR A 53 6.79 -23.44 -6.02
CA TYR A 53 6.14 -23.59 -4.72
C TYR A 53 4.62 -23.50 -4.84
N PHE A 54 3.94 -24.54 -4.39
CA PHE A 54 2.49 -24.61 -4.28
C PHE A 54 2.11 -25.49 -3.09
N SER A 55 1.29 -24.96 -2.18
CA SER A 55 0.83 -25.71 -1.02
C SER A 55 -0.63 -25.39 -0.69
N CYS A 56 -1.29 -26.34 -0.03
CA CYS A 56 -2.58 -26.13 0.59
C CYS A 56 -2.61 -26.76 1.99
N ASN A 57 -3.49 -26.26 2.86
CA ASN A 57 -3.54 -26.65 4.26
C ASN A 57 -4.31 -27.97 4.55
N ASP A 58 -4.97 -28.55 3.55
CA ASP A 58 -5.78 -29.77 3.72
C ASP A 58 -4.98 -31.02 3.31
N LEU A 59 -4.63 -31.84 4.31
CA LEU A 59 -3.86 -33.08 4.15
C LEU A 59 -4.62 -34.18 3.40
N ASN A 60 -5.96 -34.14 3.37
CA ASN A 60 -6.79 -35.10 2.66
C ASN A 60 -7.15 -34.63 1.24
N SER A 61 -6.68 -33.46 0.84
CA SER A 61 -6.99 -32.90 -0.47
C SER A 61 -6.26 -33.63 -1.59
N THR A 62 -6.96 -33.87 -2.69
CA THR A 62 -6.36 -34.34 -3.93
C THR A 62 -6.00 -33.12 -4.78
N VAL A 63 -4.71 -32.80 -4.83
CA VAL A 63 -4.18 -31.70 -5.65
C VAL A 63 -3.65 -32.26 -6.96
N LYS A 64 -4.11 -31.71 -8.09
CA LYS A 64 -3.52 -31.97 -9.40
C LYS A 64 -2.98 -30.66 -9.97
N ILE A 65 -1.76 -30.72 -10.48
CA ILE A 65 -1.04 -29.58 -11.06
C ILE A 65 -0.68 -29.94 -12.50
N TYR A 66 -0.80 -28.98 -13.41
CA TYR A 66 -0.42 -29.15 -14.79
C TYR A 66 1.09 -29.27 -14.92
N ASP A 67 1.56 -30.42 -15.38
CA ASP A 67 2.97 -30.66 -15.63
C ASP A 67 3.30 -30.28 -17.07
N VAL A 68 4.06 -29.19 -17.21
CA VAL A 68 4.52 -28.63 -18.50
C VAL A 68 5.27 -29.67 -19.34
N THR A 69 6.00 -30.59 -18.70
CA THR A 69 6.81 -31.60 -19.40
C THR A 69 5.92 -32.69 -19.99
N SER A 70 4.95 -33.19 -19.21
CA SER A 70 4.03 -34.26 -19.64
C SER A 70 2.77 -33.75 -20.34
N ARG A 71 2.50 -32.44 -20.30
CA ARG A 71 1.29 -31.76 -20.83
C ARG A 71 -0.02 -32.30 -20.28
N GLN A 72 -0.02 -32.69 -19.00
CA GLN A 72 -1.18 -33.27 -18.35
C GLN A 72 -1.30 -32.75 -16.92
N LEU A 73 -2.54 -32.70 -16.44
CA LEU A 73 -2.82 -32.56 -15.02
C LEU A 73 -2.41 -33.86 -14.31
N VAL A 74 -1.44 -33.75 -13.43
CA VAL A 74 -0.89 -34.86 -12.67
C VAL A 74 -1.06 -34.58 -11.19
N GLU A 75 -1.32 -35.63 -10.42
CA GLU A 75 -1.44 -35.53 -8.97
C GLU A 75 -0.12 -35.07 -8.35
N GLN A 76 -0.20 -34.11 -7.41
CA GLN A 76 0.95 -33.60 -6.68
C GLN A 76 1.44 -34.68 -5.70
N ARG A 77 2.72 -35.04 -5.81
CA ARG A 77 3.41 -35.99 -4.92
C ARG A 77 4.70 -35.36 -4.43
N GLN A 78 5.20 -35.77 -3.26
CA GLN A 78 6.37 -35.17 -2.60
C GLN A 78 7.64 -35.20 -3.46
N ASP A 79 7.75 -36.14 -4.38
CA ASP A 79 8.89 -36.35 -5.28
C ASP A 79 8.77 -35.61 -6.63
N LYS A 80 7.64 -34.94 -6.89
CA LYS A 80 7.36 -34.34 -8.19
C LYS A 80 7.61 -32.84 -8.18
N CYS A 81 8.58 -32.41 -8.99
CA CYS A 81 8.87 -31.00 -9.25
C CYS A 81 8.00 -30.48 -10.40
N PHE A 82 7.51 -29.24 -10.26
CA PHE A 82 6.71 -28.57 -11.27
C PHE A 82 7.41 -27.32 -11.77
N LEU A 83 7.30 -27.03 -13.06
CA LEU A 83 7.74 -25.74 -13.59
C LEU A 83 6.75 -24.63 -13.18
N PRO A 84 7.21 -23.37 -13.10
CA PRO A 84 6.36 -22.23 -12.78
C PRO A 84 5.13 -22.14 -13.68
N LEU A 85 3.93 -22.04 -13.11
CA LEU A 85 2.67 -21.89 -13.86
C LEU A 85 2.06 -20.49 -13.73
N PHE A 86 2.40 -19.79 -12.66
CA PHE A 86 1.83 -18.50 -12.31
C PHE A 86 2.84 -17.39 -12.51
N PHE A 87 2.46 -16.35 -13.24
CA PHE A 87 3.36 -15.29 -13.64
C PHE A 87 2.74 -13.92 -13.43
N GLU A 88 3.60 -12.92 -13.25
CA GLU A 88 3.20 -11.52 -13.25
C GLU A 88 2.45 -11.19 -14.55
N ASN A 89 1.51 -10.27 -14.43
CA ASN A 89 0.57 -9.87 -15.47
C ASN A 89 -0.25 -11.05 -16.05
N GLY A 90 -0.20 -12.23 -15.43
CA GLY A 90 -1.02 -13.38 -15.73
C GLY A 90 -2.44 -13.21 -15.21
N ARG A 91 -3.41 -13.74 -15.97
CA ARG A 91 -4.83 -13.72 -15.65
C ARG A 91 -5.29 -15.15 -15.42
N TYR A 92 -5.75 -15.43 -14.21
CA TYR A 92 -6.10 -16.78 -13.79
C TYR A 92 -7.58 -16.86 -13.40
N LEU A 93 -8.35 -17.58 -14.20
CA LEU A 93 -9.75 -17.89 -13.89
C LEU A 93 -9.76 -18.85 -12.70
N THR A 94 -10.30 -18.39 -11.58
CA THR A 94 -10.42 -19.15 -10.35
C THR A 94 -11.88 -19.47 -10.11
N GLN A 95 -12.20 -20.75 -9.94
CA GLN A 95 -13.55 -21.25 -9.73
C GLN A 95 -13.59 -22.16 -8.52
N VAL A 96 -14.58 -21.97 -7.65
CA VAL A 96 -14.76 -22.74 -6.43
C VAL A 96 -16.20 -23.22 -6.36
N LYS A 97 -16.40 -24.52 -6.24
CA LYS A 97 -17.70 -25.15 -6.12
C LYS A 97 -17.80 -25.92 -4.81
N PRO A 98 -18.73 -25.59 -3.89
CA PRO A 98 -18.97 -26.40 -2.71
C PRO A 98 -19.56 -27.77 -3.10
N LYS A 99 -19.19 -28.84 -2.38
CA LYS A 99 -19.73 -30.19 -2.59
C LYS A 99 -21.11 -30.37 -1.97
N ARG A 100 -21.34 -29.77 -0.80
CA ARG A 100 -22.62 -29.83 -0.10
C ARG A 100 -23.62 -28.89 -0.76
N GLU A 101 -24.81 -29.38 -1.02
CA GLU A 101 -25.92 -28.55 -1.50
C GLU A 101 -26.22 -27.44 -0.48
N ASN A 102 -26.47 -26.23 -0.98
CA ASN A 102 -26.74 -25.02 -0.19
C ASN A 102 -25.62 -24.53 0.73
N ALA A 103 -24.46 -25.17 0.79
CA ALA A 103 -23.31 -24.63 1.52
C ALA A 103 -22.84 -23.35 0.83
N ARG A 104 -22.79 -22.24 1.57
CA ARG A 104 -22.21 -21.00 1.08
C ARG A 104 -20.76 -20.91 1.51
N ILE A 105 -19.96 -20.41 0.60
CA ILE A 105 -18.53 -20.22 0.75
C ILE A 105 -18.16 -18.79 0.38
N GLN A 106 -17.05 -18.31 0.92
CA GLN A 106 -16.54 -16.97 0.68
C GLN A 106 -15.06 -17.05 0.29
N PHE A 107 -14.66 -16.21 -0.67
CA PHE A 107 -13.26 -16.06 -1.04
C PHE A 107 -12.64 -14.93 -0.21
N PHE A 108 -11.55 -15.22 0.48
CA PHE A 108 -10.78 -14.27 1.26
C PHE A 108 -9.34 -14.19 0.77
N HIS A 109 -8.83 -12.97 0.66
CA HIS A 109 -7.45 -12.65 0.36
C HIS A 109 -7.16 -11.30 1.02
N GLU A 110 -5.93 -10.99 1.44
CA GLU A 110 -5.63 -9.72 2.12
C GLU A 110 -5.90 -8.49 1.24
N TYR A 111 -5.50 -8.57 -0.04
CA TYR A 111 -5.84 -7.58 -1.04
C TYR A 111 -7.34 -7.58 -1.41
N GLU A 112 -7.99 -6.44 -1.20
CA GLU A 112 -9.42 -6.25 -1.46
C GLU A 112 -9.80 -6.43 -2.94
N GLY A 113 -8.89 -6.09 -3.87
CA GLY A 113 -9.14 -6.24 -5.30
C GLY A 113 -9.43 -7.69 -5.69
N PHE A 114 -8.69 -8.65 -5.13
CA PHE A 114 -8.93 -10.07 -5.36
C PHE A 114 -10.21 -10.57 -4.70
N ARG A 115 -10.52 -10.10 -3.48
CA ARG A 115 -11.81 -10.41 -2.83
C ARG A 115 -13.00 -9.96 -3.68
N LYS A 116 -12.92 -8.79 -4.30
CA LYS A 116 -13.99 -8.26 -5.16
C LYS A 116 -14.06 -8.94 -6.53
N ALA A 117 -12.97 -9.53 -7.00
CA ALA A 117 -12.88 -10.17 -8.31
C ALA A 117 -13.56 -11.55 -8.34
N ILE A 118 -13.49 -12.30 -7.23
CA ILE A 118 -14.12 -13.62 -7.11
C ILE A 118 -15.52 -13.47 -6.53
N ARG A 119 -16.55 -13.80 -7.30
CA ARG A 119 -17.97 -13.61 -6.91
C ARG A 119 -18.82 -14.84 -7.19
N PRO A 120 -19.96 -14.99 -6.49
CA PRO A 120 -20.96 -15.99 -6.85
C PRO A 120 -21.41 -15.85 -8.31
N VAL A 121 -21.59 -16.98 -8.98
CA VAL A 121 -22.12 -17.04 -10.34
C VAL A 121 -23.65 -17.13 -10.26
N LEU A 122 -24.34 -16.09 -10.71
CA LEU A 122 -25.81 -16.01 -10.66
C LEU A 122 -26.32 -16.30 -9.24
N ASP A 123 -27.40 -17.09 -9.11
CA ASP A 123 -27.98 -17.52 -7.84
C ASP A 123 -27.38 -18.86 -7.33
N THR A 124 -26.15 -19.20 -7.75
CA THR A 124 -25.47 -20.42 -7.31
C THR A 124 -24.45 -20.13 -6.21
N ASN A 125 -24.10 -21.16 -5.43
CA ASN A 125 -23.01 -21.07 -4.45
C ASN A 125 -21.62 -21.28 -5.07
N ILE A 126 -21.50 -21.28 -6.41
CA ILE A 126 -20.23 -21.39 -7.10
C ILE A 126 -19.59 -20.01 -7.17
N LEU A 127 -18.36 -19.89 -6.68
CA LEU A 127 -17.57 -18.68 -6.83
C LEU A 127 -16.75 -18.75 -8.12
N SER A 128 -16.68 -17.65 -8.86
CA SER A 128 -15.89 -17.54 -10.09
C SER A 128 -15.37 -16.12 -10.26
N GLY A 129 -14.16 -15.99 -10.80
CA GLY A 129 -13.59 -14.69 -11.15
C GLY A 129 -12.16 -14.82 -11.64
N ILE A 130 -11.56 -13.68 -11.98
CA ILE A 130 -10.20 -13.64 -12.53
C ILE A 130 -9.27 -12.99 -11.51
N LEU A 131 -8.25 -13.72 -11.07
CA LEU A 131 -7.12 -13.16 -10.35
C LEU A 131 -6.13 -12.62 -11.38
N TYR A 132 -5.86 -11.31 -11.32
CA TYR A 132 -4.95 -10.65 -12.24
C TYR A 132 -3.78 -10.04 -11.45
N PHE A 133 -2.62 -10.68 -11.53
CA PHE A 133 -1.41 -10.31 -10.78
C PHE A 133 -0.67 -9.16 -11.46
N GLN A 134 -1.12 -7.91 -11.27
CA GLN A 134 -0.56 -6.74 -11.95
C GLN A 134 0.81 -6.35 -11.39
N ASN A 135 1.90 -6.75 -12.07
CA ASN A 135 3.28 -6.54 -11.60
C ASN A 135 3.49 -7.07 -10.16
N GLU A 136 2.79 -8.12 -9.78
CA GLU A 136 2.91 -8.80 -8.49
C GLU A 136 3.75 -10.06 -8.66
N VAL A 137 4.77 -10.21 -7.80
CA VAL A 137 5.72 -11.32 -7.83
C VAL A 137 5.94 -11.81 -6.39
N GLY A 138 6.14 -13.11 -6.20
CA GLY A 138 6.31 -13.75 -4.90
C GLY A 138 5.08 -14.55 -4.46
N PHE A 139 4.97 -14.84 -3.16
CA PHE A 139 3.88 -15.65 -2.62
C PHE A 139 2.56 -14.89 -2.58
N SER A 140 1.49 -15.52 -3.08
CA SER A 140 0.12 -15.10 -2.93
C SER A 140 -0.64 -16.18 -2.15
N ASN A 141 -1.40 -15.77 -1.13
CA ASN A 141 -2.18 -16.66 -0.27
C ASN A 141 -3.65 -16.22 -0.29
N PHE A 142 -4.55 -17.15 -0.61
CA PHE A 142 -5.98 -16.96 -0.45
C PHE A 142 -6.61 -18.11 0.34
N GLU A 143 -7.77 -17.81 0.89
CA GLU A 143 -8.57 -18.74 1.67
C GLU A 143 -9.98 -18.84 1.12
N ILE A 144 -10.54 -20.03 1.17
CA ILE A 144 -11.97 -20.26 1.06
C ILE A 144 -12.52 -20.49 2.47
N ARG A 145 -13.53 -19.70 2.84
CA ARG A 145 -14.14 -19.71 4.17
C ARG A 145 -15.60 -20.11 4.09
N ASP A 146 -16.14 -20.68 5.17
CA ASP A 146 -17.57 -20.90 5.33
C ASP A 146 -18.31 -19.59 5.71
N GLU A 147 -19.63 -19.66 5.90
CA GLU A 147 -20.44 -18.50 6.33
C GLU A 147 -20.08 -17.96 7.72
N GLN A 148 -19.47 -18.80 8.57
CA GLN A 148 -19.08 -18.46 9.94
C GLN A 148 -17.69 -17.82 9.97
N GLY A 149 -16.96 -17.85 8.84
CA GLY A 149 -15.62 -17.32 8.69
C GLY A 149 -14.51 -18.34 8.96
N ASN A 150 -14.82 -19.63 9.14
CA ASN A 150 -13.83 -20.68 9.32
C ASN A 150 -13.18 -21.02 7.97
N THR A 151 -11.86 -21.19 7.96
CA THR A 151 -11.10 -21.55 6.76
C THR A 151 -11.32 -23.02 6.38
N LEU A 152 -11.96 -23.25 5.23
CA LEU A 152 -12.17 -24.57 4.64
C LEU A 152 -10.97 -25.02 3.80
N LEU A 153 -10.32 -24.07 3.12
CA LEU A 153 -9.13 -24.31 2.30
C LEU A 153 -8.27 -23.04 2.32
N SER A 154 -6.97 -23.19 2.51
CA SER A 154 -5.95 -22.14 2.30
C SER A 154 -4.99 -22.63 1.24
N VAL A 155 -4.68 -21.76 0.27
CA VAL A 155 -3.79 -22.06 -0.85
C VAL A 155 -2.70 -21.01 -0.90
N VAL A 156 -1.44 -21.46 -0.93
CA VAL A 156 -0.28 -20.62 -1.16
C VAL A 156 0.33 -21.00 -2.50
N MET A 157 0.46 -20.00 -3.37
CA MET A 157 1.04 -20.13 -4.71
C MET A 157 2.13 -19.09 -4.91
N GLU A 158 3.19 -19.46 -5.62
CA GLU A 158 4.24 -18.52 -6.01
C GLU A 158 3.99 -17.96 -7.40
N VAL A 159 4.04 -16.62 -7.53
CA VAL A 159 3.91 -15.88 -8.79
C VAL A 159 5.29 -15.44 -9.25
N TYR A 160 5.66 -15.83 -10.47
CA TYR A 160 7.00 -15.63 -11.03
C TYR A 160 7.05 -14.43 -11.98
N PRO A 161 8.21 -13.76 -12.13
CA PRO A 161 8.32 -12.66 -13.08
C PRO A 161 8.23 -13.19 -14.52
N ALA A 162 7.65 -12.44 -15.46
CA ALA A 162 7.50 -12.90 -16.84
C ALA A 162 8.86 -12.99 -17.58
N LYS A 163 9.87 -12.26 -17.09
CA LYS A 163 11.27 -12.30 -17.57
C LYS A 163 12.20 -12.51 -16.37
N LEU A 164 13.06 -13.54 -16.39
CA LEU A 164 13.90 -13.91 -15.23
C LEU A 164 15.05 -12.91 -14.96
N ASP A 165 15.28 -11.95 -15.85
CA ASP A 165 16.10 -10.74 -15.66
C ASP A 165 15.71 -10.04 -14.34
N TYR A 166 14.42 -10.14 -13.99
CA TYR A 166 13.85 -9.66 -12.74
C TYR A 166 14.30 -10.43 -11.49
N LYS A 167 14.88 -11.65 -11.55
CA LYS A 167 15.39 -12.33 -10.33
C LYS A 167 16.62 -11.61 -9.78
N ASN A 168 17.48 -11.08 -10.66
CA ASN A 168 18.63 -10.27 -10.26
C ASN A 168 18.17 -8.88 -9.82
N ASP A 169 17.24 -8.25 -10.55
CA ASP A 169 16.68 -6.95 -10.17
C ASP A 169 15.85 -7.04 -8.87
N TYR A 170 15.09 -8.12 -8.67
CA TYR A 170 14.37 -8.41 -7.42
C TYR A 170 15.33 -8.67 -6.27
N ARG A 171 16.41 -9.43 -6.50
CA ARG A 171 17.49 -9.56 -5.49
C ARG A 171 18.12 -8.21 -5.18
N ALA A 172 18.32 -7.35 -6.18
CA ALA A 172 18.83 -6.00 -5.98
C ALA A 172 17.83 -5.12 -5.20
N ILE A 173 16.54 -5.15 -5.54
CA ILE A 173 15.46 -4.43 -4.84
C ILE A 173 15.33 -4.94 -3.39
N ILE A 174 15.34 -6.25 -3.15
CA ILE A 174 15.30 -6.82 -1.80
C ILE A 174 16.55 -6.42 -1.02
N LYS A 175 17.71 -6.38 -1.66
CA LYS A 175 18.94 -5.89 -1.03
C LYS A 175 18.82 -4.40 -0.69
N GLU A 176 18.32 -3.56 -1.59
CA GLU A 176 18.08 -2.13 -1.34
C GLU A 176 17.06 -1.91 -0.22
N ILE A 177 15.94 -2.63 -0.22
CA ILE A 177 14.93 -2.59 0.85
C ILE A 177 15.56 -3.04 2.18
N SER A 178 16.35 -4.11 2.16
CA SER A 178 17.04 -4.59 3.35
C SER A 178 18.03 -3.55 3.87
N GLU A 179 18.80 -2.90 3.00
CA GLU A 179 19.70 -1.80 3.34
C GLU A 179 18.94 -0.62 3.96
N ILE A 180 17.79 -0.23 3.41
CA ILE A 180 16.90 0.79 3.98
C ILE A 180 16.39 0.37 5.36
N LEU A 181 15.97 -0.89 5.52
CA LEU A 181 15.56 -1.45 6.81
C LEU A 181 16.68 -1.39 7.84
N TYR A 182 17.92 -1.75 7.44
CA TYR A 182 19.09 -1.68 8.30
C TYR A 182 19.41 -0.25 8.72
N ILE A 183 19.31 0.71 7.80
CA ILE A 183 19.50 2.14 8.10
C ILE A 183 18.40 2.65 9.05
N ALA A 184 17.13 2.32 8.80
CA ALA A 184 16.01 2.66 9.66
C ALA A 184 16.18 2.06 11.06
N TYR A 185 16.62 0.80 11.14
CA TYR A 185 16.96 0.15 12.39
C TYR A 185 18.12 0.84 13.10
N ASP A 186 19.22 1.18 12.42
CA ASP A 186 20.34 1.89 13.04
C ASP A 186 19.91 3.28 13.56
N PHE A 187 19.03 3.96 12.83
CA PHE A 187 18.44 5.23 13.27
C PHE A 187 17.59 5.06 14.54
N ILE A 188 16.69 4.08 14.57
CA ILE A 188 15.86 3.77 15.75
C ILE A 188 16.76 3.33 16.90
N LYS A 189 17.69 2.42 16.68
CA LYS A 189 18.66 1.96 17.68
C LYS A 189 19.44 3.14 18.29
N ARG A 190 19.99 4.06 17.48
CA ARG A 190 20.74 5.24 17.97
C ARG A 190 19.89 6.25 18.72
N THR A 191 18.65 6.47 18.30
CA THR A 191 17.74 7.43 18.95
C THR A 191 17.10 6.86 20.22
N PHE A 192 16.93 5.53 20.31
CA PHE A 192 16.33 4.85 21.46
C PHE A 192 17.35 4.27 22.47
N LEU A 193 18.62 4.08 22.10
CA LEU A 193 19.69 3.68 23.03
C LEU A 193 20.03 4.73 24.10
N LYS A 194 19.45 5.93 24.06
CA LYS A 194 19.52 6.88 25.18
C LYS A 194 18.64 6.48 26.39
N GLY A 195 17.87 5.39 26.32
CA GLY A 195 16.92 5.00 27.38
C GLY A 195 17.02 3.59 27.96
N SER A 196 17.61 2.59 27.30
CA SER A 196 17.70 1.24 27.87
C SER A 196 18.80 0.41 27.23
N ALA A 197 19.75 -0.02 28.06
CA ALA A 197 20.88 -0.86 27.67
C ALA A 197 20.43 -2.31 27.44
N LYS A 198 20.44 -2.74 26.18
CA LYS A 198 20.95 -4.06 25.76
C LYS A 198 21.35 -3.96 24.30
N VAL A 199 22.66 -4.07 24.06
CA VAL A 199 23.24 -4.04 22.73
C VAL A 199 23.12 -5.44 22.14
N TYR A 200 22.21 -5.62 21.19
CA TYR A 200 22.09 -6.86 20.40
C TYR A 200 22.98 -6.75 19.16
N GLN A 201 23.72 -7.83 18.89
CA GLN A 201 24.94 -7.79 18.06
C GLN A 201 24.69 -7.87 16.54
N GLU A 202 23.56 -8.39 16.04
CA GLU A 202 23.24 -8.32 14.60
C GLU A 202 21.71 -8.26 14.37
N PRO A 203 21.18 -7.33 13.55
CA PRO A 203 19.74 -7.17 13.37
C PRO A 203 19.20 -8.21 12.38
N THR A 204 18.20 -8.99 12.78
CA THR A 204 17.42 -9.82 11.84
C THR A 204 16.08 -9.16 11.48
N GLY A 205 15.50 -9.47 10.32
CA GLY A 205 14.19 -8.93 9.91
C GLY A 205 13.07 -9.21 10.93
N THR A 206 13.17 -10.34 11.62
CA THR A 206 12.27 -10.73 12.73
C THR A 206 12.38 -9.77 13.93
N GLU A 207 13.58 -9.27 14.23
CA GLU A 207 13.77 -8.32 15.33
C GLU A 207 13.27 -6.93 14.98
N PHE A 208 13.40 -6.51 13.71
CA PHE A 208 12.79 -5.28 13.23
C PHE A 208 11.26 -5.35 13.33
N TYR A 209 10.66 -6.45 12.90
CA TYR A 209 9.21 -6.66 13.04
C TYR A 209 8.78 -6.58 14.51
N ARG A 210 9.49 -7.27 15.42
CA ARG A 210 9.21 -7.20 16.87
C ARG A 210 9.33 -5.79 17.44
N LEU A 211 10.28 -5.00 16.94
CA LEU A 211 10.49 -3.64 17.38
C LEU A 211 9.37 -2.72 16.86
N ILE A 212 8.97 -2.86 15.60
CA ILE A 212 7.79 -2.18 15.06
C ILE A 212 6.54 -2.56 15.85
N GLU A 213 6.26 -3.86 15.98
CA GLU A 213 5.08 -4.38 16.67
C GLU A 213 4.98 -3.84 18.10
N ARG A 214 6.10 -3.82 18.84
CA ARG A 214 6.15 -3.26 20.20
C ARG A 214 5.79 -1.78 20.26
N HIS A 215 6.18 -1.00 19.25
CA HIS A 215 6.07 0.46 19.26
C HIS A 215 4.93 1.00 18.40
N PHE A 216 4.24 0.13 17.67
CA PHE A 216 3.16 0.50 16.78
C PHE A 216 2.00 1.15 17.55
N ASP A 217 1.62 0.59 18.70
CA ASP A 217 0.55 1.14 19.53
C ASP A 217 0.90 2.52 20.09
N ASP A 218 2.14 2.72 20.52
CA ASP A 218 2.59 4.01 21.05
C ASP A 218 2.68 5.06 19.95
N TYR A 219 3.12 4.65 18.75
CA TYR A 219 3.07 5.48 17.55
C TYR A 219 1.63 5.88 17.20
N MET A 220 0.70 4.94 17.15
CA MET A 220 -0.70 5.22 16.85
C MET A 220 -1.36 6.11 17.91
N LYS A 221 -1.02 5.94 19.19
CA LYS A 221 -1.47 6.86 20.25
C LYS A 221 -0.94 8.27 20.05
N ALA A 222 0.33 8.42 19.66
CA ALA A 222 0.93 9.72 19.38
C ALA A 222 0.29 10.40 18.18
N VAL A 223 0.03 9.65 17.09
CA VAL A 223 -0.69 10.13 15.91
C VAL A 223 -2.10 10.61 16.30
N ASN A 224 -2.88 9.77 16.99
CA ASN A 224 -4.21 10.12 17.46
C ASN A 224 -4.22 11.36 18.38
N PHE A 225 -3.19 11.52 19.23
CA PHE A 225 -3.05 12.71 20.07
C PHE A 225 -2.83 13.98 19.26
N VAL A 226 -2.00 13.93 18.21
CA VAL A 226 -1.76 15.07 17.30
C VAL A 226 -3.02 15.42 16.52
N GLU A 227 -3.83 14.45 16.10
CA GLU A 227 -5.13 14.71 15.46
C GLU A 227 -6.11 15.44 16.37
N GLN A 228 -6.19 15.00 17.63
CA GLN A 228 -7.14 15.56 18.59
C GLN A 228 -6.71 16.94 19.12
N LYS A 229 -5.40 17.23 19.13
CA LYS A 229 -4.83 18.50 19.60
C LYS A 229 -3.78 19.04 18.63
N PRO A 230 -4.21 19.56 17.46
CA PRO A 230 -3.28 20.12 16.48
C PRO A 230 -2.53 21.31 17.09
N HIS A 231 -1.22 21.35 16.86
CA HIS A 231 -0.36 22.38 17.43
C HIS A 231 -0.77 23.75 16.86
N HIS A 232 -1.14 24.69 17.73
CA HIS A 232 -1.51 26.04 17.32
C HIS A 232 -0.44 27.04 17.73
N ARG A 233 -0.19 28.02 16.88
CA ARG A 233 0.75 29.11 17.16
C ARG A 233 0.03 30.45 17.11
N LEU A 234 0.47 31.38 17.95
CA LEU A 234 0.09 32.79 17.83
C LEU A 234 0.93 33.45 16.74
N ILE A 235 0.29 33.94 15.69
CA ILE A 235 0.91 34.79 14.67
C ILE A 235 0.43 36.23 14.81
N THR A 236 1.32 37.16 14.45
CA THR A 236 1.02 38.58 14.41
C THR A 236 0.57 38.95 13.01
N VAL A 237 -0.65 39.49 12.88
CA VAL A 237 -1.21 40.01 11.63
C VAL A 237 -1.44 41.51 11.80
N TYR A 238 -1.28 42.25 10.71
CA TYR A 238 -1.52 43.68 10.66
C TYR A 238 -2.78 43.95 9.86
N GLU A 239 -3.75 44.61 10.48
CA GLU A 239 -4.99 45.05 9.84
C GLU A 239 -4.92 46.57 9.65
N GLU A 240 -5.32 47.06 8.47
CA GLU A 240 -5.40 48.49 8.23
C GLU A 240 -6.65 49.06 8.91
N VAL A 241 -6.46 49.96 9.86
CA VAL A 241 -7.54 50.60 10.61
C VAL A 241 -7.44 52.12 10.47
N ARG A 242 -8.55 52.80 10.77
CA ARG A 242 -8.56 54.27 10.87
C ARG A 242 -7.63 54.76 11.97
N GLY A 243 -7.09 55.96 11.76
CA GLY A 243 -6.15 56.62 12.68
C GLY A 243 -6.62 56.68 14.13
N ASP A 244 -7.90 56.96 14.33
CA ASP A 244 -8.53 57.04 15.67
C ASP A 244 -8.54 55.70 16.42
N ARG A 245 -8.40 54.58 15.70
CA ARG A 245 -8.36 53.22 16.26
C ARG A 245 -6.94 52.69 16.44
N LEU A 246 -5.92 53.46 16.06
CA LEU A 246 -4.54 53.04 16.21
C LEU A 246 -4.14 53.02 17.68
N ARG A 247 -3.46 51.94 18.07
CA ARG A 247 -2.82 51.81 19.38
C ARG A 247 -1.31 52.06 19.24
N LYS A 248 -0.59 51.89 20.35
CA LYS A 248 0.88 51.96 20.38
C LYS A 248 1.47 51.11 19.24
N GLN A 249 2.16 51.77 18.34
CA GLN A 249 2.71 51.17 17.12
C GLN A 249 4.03 50.45 17.40
N ASP A 250 4.19 49.27 16.83
CA ASP A 250 5.45 48.53 16.80
C ASP A 250 6.37 49.03 15.66
N THR A 251 7.49 48.34 15.47
CA THR A 251 8.49 48.72 14.45
C THR A 251 7.91 48.71 13.04
N VAL A 252 7.02 47.75 12.73
CA VAL A 252 6.41 47.60 11.40
C VAL A 252 5.37 48.69 11.16
N GLY A 253 4.48 48.93 12.12
CA GLY A 253 3.49 50.01 12.05
C GLY A 253 4.16 51.38 11.93
N ARG A 254 5.24 51.63 12.67
CA ARG A 254 6.02 52.88 12.51
C ARG A 254 6.71 52.99 11.15
N ALA A 255 7.28 51.90 10.63
CA ALA A 255 7.90 51.89 9.31
C ALA A 255 6.86 52.13 8.20
N TYR A 256 5.66 51.57 8.33
CA TYR A 256 4.55 51.81 7.42
C TYR A 256 4.13 53.29 7.41
N LEU A 257 3.95 53.91 8.59
CA LEU A 257 3.60 55.32 8.69
C LEU A 257 4.71 56.24 8.14
N ARG A 258 5.99 55.90 8.33
CA ARG A 258 7.11 56.64 7.73
C ARG A 258 7.13 56.57 6.20
N LYS A 259 6.89 55.39 5.63
CA LYS A 259 6.82 55.19 4.17
C LYS A 259 5.61 55.90 3.55
N ASN A 260 4.53 56.03 4.32
CA ASN A 260 3.27 56.61 3.87
C ASN A 260 2.97 57.94 4.58
N ALA A 261 3.96 58.84 4.64
CA ALA A 261 3.82 60.15 5.29
C ALA A 261 2.68 61.03 4.71
N LYS A 262 2.23 60.73 3.49
CA LYS A 262 1.06 61.36 2.86
C LYS A 262 -0.27 61.06 3.56
N LEU A 263 -0.32 60.03 4.40
CA LEU A 263 -1.49 59.67 5.20
C LEU A 263 -1.63 60.49 6.48
N LEU A 264 -0.71 61.43 6.75
CA LEU A 264 -0.77 62.32 7.90
C LEU A 264 -1.50 63.61 7.55
N GLU A 265 -2.56 63.92 8.28
CA GLU A 265 -3.32 65.16 8.15
C GLU A 265 -3.08 66.07 9.35
N GLU A 266 -3.12 67.38 9.10
CA GLU A 266 -3.01 68.39 10.13
C GLU A 266 -4.34 68.55 10.88
N VAL A 267 -4.30 68.39 12.20
CA VAL A 267 -5.47 68.34 13.07
C VAL A 267 -5.29 69.27 14.26
N LYS A 268 -6.39 69.76 14.85
CA LYS A 268 -6.33 70.67 16.01
C LYS A 268 -5.71 70.03 17.26
N LYS A 269 -5.81 68.70 17.40
CA LYS A 269 -5.27 67.91 18.51
C LYS A 269 -4.65 66.64 17.95
N GLY A 270 -3.32 66.55 17.93
CA GLY A 270 -2.60 65.45 17.30
C GLY A 270 -1.24 65.18 17.92
N ILE A 271 -0.36 64.58 17.13
CA ILE A 271 1.05 64.39 17.48
C ILE A 271 1.79 65.64 17.02
N ALA A 272 2.45 66.34 17.94
CA ALA A 272 3.24 67.51 17.62
C ALA A 272 4.54 67.10 16.91
N LEU A 273 4.70 67.49 15.64
CA LEU A 273 5.89 67.24 14.83
C LEU A 273 6.24 68.51 14.05
N ASN A 274 7.46 69.04 14.23
CA ASN A 274 7.95 70.25 13.55
C ASN A 274 6.98 71.44 13.61
N GLY A 275 6.35 71.68 14.77
CA GLY A 275 5.40 72.79 14.96
C GLY A 275 3.99 72.56 14.39
N LYS A 276 3.73 71.42 13.74
CA LYS A 276 2.41 71.01 13.25
C LYS A 276 1.82 69.90 14.10
N GLN A 277 0.50 69.87 14.21
CA GLN A 277 -0.23 68.82 14.92
C GLN A 277 -0.75 67.82 13.88
N LEU A 278 -0.18 66.62 13.81
CA LEU A 278 -0.48 65.64 12.77
C LEU A 278 -1.15 64.37 13.33
N MET A 279 -2.07 63.79 12.57
CA MET A 279 -2.64 62.47 12.85
C MET A 279 -2.74 61.65 11.55
N PRO A 280 -2.45 60.34 11.59
CA PRO A 280 -2.66 59.47 10.44
C PRO A 280 -4.16 59.28 10.17
N ILE A 281 -4.59 59.29 8.91
CA ILE A 281 -5.96 58.94 8.50
C ILE A 281 -6.20 57.43 8.69
N LYS A 282 -5.17 56.62 8.39
CA LYS A 282 -5.16 55.16 8.52
C LYS A 282 -3.76 54.68 8.92
N GLY A 283 -3.69 53.48 9.49
CA GLY A 283 -2.44 52.82 9.82
C GLY A 283 -2.64 51.35 10.15
N LEU A 284 -1.55 50.66 10.44
CA LEU A 284 -1.58 49.24 10.75
C LEU A 284 -1.83 49.01 12.25
N LEU A 285 -2.81 48.18 12.58
CA LEU A 285 -3.05 47.68 13.92
C LEU A 285 -2.56 46.24 14.02
N MET A 286 -1.65 46.01 14.95
CA MET A 286 -1.14 44.69 15.28
C MET A 286 -2.22 43.89 16.03
N LYS A 287 -2.55 42.71 15.52
CA LYS A 287 -3.42 41.72 16.16
C LYS A 287 -2.72 40.38 16.26
N LYS A 288 -2.82 39.71 17.41
CA LYS A 288 -2.37 38.33 17.57
C LYS A 288 -3.54 37.39 17.33
N ILE A 289 -3.40 36.46 16.39
CA ILE A 289 -4.41 35.44 16.10
C ILE A 289 -3.80 34.05 16.24
N HIS A 290 -4.62 33.08 16.64
CA HIS A 290 -4.24 31.68 16.63
C HIS A 290 -4.29 31.16 15.19
N THR A 291 -3.24 30.47 14.77
CA THR A 291 -3.20 29.72 13.52
C THR A 291 -2.85 28.26 13.80
N TYR A 292 -3.49 27.37 13.06
CA TYR A 292 -3.17 25.95 12.99
C TYR A 292 -2.32 25.63 11.75
N ASP A 293 -1.99 26.64 10.95
CA ASP A 293 -1.17 26.52 9.75
C ASP A 293 0.33 26.47 10.11
N THR A 294 0.71 25.47 10.90
CA THR A 294 2.09 25.24 11.34
C THR A 294 2.79 24.28 10.38
N HIS A 295 4.13 24.33 10.34
CA HIS A 295 4.92 23.39 9.52
C HIS A 295 4.65 21.92 9.92
N GLU A 296 4.54 21.65 11.21
CA GLU A 296 4.21 20.33 11.76
C GLU A 296 2.83 19.85 11.31
N ASN A 297 1.80 20.69 11.40
CA ASN A 297 0.46 20.33 10.94
C ASN A 297 0.41 20.16 9.42
N LYS A 298 1.20 20.92 8.64
CA LYS A 298 1.31 20.74 7.18
C LYS A 298 1.95 19.40 6.82
N ILE A 299 3.04 19.03 7.52
CA ILE A 299 3.67 17.73 7.36
C ILE A 299 2.66 16.62 7.66
N TYR A 300 1.93 16.75 8.77
CA TYR A 300 0.87 15.81 9.15
C TYR A 300 -0.23 15.69 8.08
N GLN A 301 -0.76 16.81 7.59
CA GLN A 301 -1.76 16.85 6.52
C GLN A 301 -1.25 16.25 5.20
N ASN A 302 0.04 16.44 4.87
CA ASN A 302 0.64 15.84 3.68
C ASN A 302 0.77 14.32 3.80
N TYR A 303 1.15 13.79 4.96
CA TYR A 303 1.23 12.35 5.18
C TYR A 303 -0.16 11.68 5.16
N ILE A 304 -1.18 12.32 5.74
CA ILE A 304 -2.58 11.85 5.63
C ILE A 304 -3.09 11.99 4.19
N GLY A 305 -2.78 13.10 3.51
CA GLY A 305 -3.18 13.33 2.12
C GLY A 305 -2.61 12.26 1.20
N ALA A 306 -1.33 11.92 1.35
CA ALA A 306 -0.66 10.84 0.61
C ALA A 306 -1.24 9.45 0.96
N SER A 307 -1.62 9.22 2.22
CA SER A 307 -2.32 8.00 2.64
C SER A 307 -3.76 7.90 2.08
N LYS A 308 -4.41 9.03 1.78
CA LYS A 308 -5.77 9.08 1.19
C LYS A 308 -5.77 9.09 -0.35
N GLU A 309 -4.65 9.37 -1.01
CA GLU A 309 -4.51 9.36 -2.48
C GLU A 309 -4.10 8.01 -3.10
N PRO A 310 -4.76 6.89 -2.72
CA PRO A 310 -5.10 5.90 -3.74
C PRO A 310 -6.61 5.71 -3.97
N HIS A 311 -7.49 6.31 -3.17
CA HIS A 311 -8.92 5.94 -3.18
C HIS A 311 -9.86 6.86 -3.97
N ARG A 312 -9.35 7.89 -4.69
CA ARG A 312 -10.21 8.87 -5.38
C ARG A 312 -10.20 8.84 -6.92
N LYS A 313 -9.50 7.89 -7.56
CA LYS A 313 -9.53 7.73 -9.04
C LYS A 313 -10.41 6.59 -9.57
N PHE A 314 -11.18 5.91 -8.71
CA PHE A 314 -12.09 4.84 -9.12
C PHE A 314 -13.52 5.02 -8.57
N ILE A 315 -14.11 6.20 -8.79
CA ILE A 315 -15.57 6.31 -8.91
C ILE A 315 -15.84 7.29 -10.05
N GLY A 316 -15.94 6.75 -11.26
CA GLY A 316 -16.62 7.44 -12.35
C GLY A 316 -18.11 7.49 -12.01
N SER A 317 -18.62 8.69 -11.75
CA SER A 317 -20.05 8.94 -11.73
C SER A 317 -20.50 9.22 -13.16
N ASP A 318 -20.89 8.16 -13.87
CA ASP A 318 -21.98 8.23 -14.84
C ASP A 318 -23.29 7.94 -14.09
N SER A 319 -24.37 8.57 -14.56
CA SER A 319 -25.72 8.76 -13.98
C SER A 319 -25.86 10.17 -13.35
N GLU A 320 -26.72 11.08 -13.81
CA GLU A 320 -27.95 10.94 -14.59
C GLU A 320 -28.19 12.15 -15.50
N ALA A 321 -28.61 11.87 -16.73
CA ALA A 321 -29.50 12.73 -17.48
C ALA A 321 -30.91 12.61 -16.88
N LYS A 322 -31.46 13.74 -16.39
CA LYS A 322 -32.89 14.06 -16.32
C LYS A 322 -33.02 15.52 -15.87
N VAL A 323 -33.15 16.44 -16.82
CA VAL A 323 -34.38 17.20 -17.20
C VAL A 323 -34.10 17.82 -18.56
#